data_AF-A0AAQ4NZS2-F1
#
_entry.id   AF-A0AAQ4NZS2-F1
#
_cell.length_a   1.000
_cell.length_b   1.000
_cell.length_c   1.000
_cell.angle_alpha   90.00
_cell.angle_beta   90.00
_cell.angle_gamma   90.00
#
_symmetry.space_group_name_H-M   'P 1'
#
loop_
_entity.id
_entity.type
_entity.pdbx_description
1 polymer ?
#
loop_
_entity_poly.entity_id
_entity_poly.type
_entity_poly.pdbx_seq_one_letter_code
_entity_poly.pdbx_strand_id
1 'polypeptide(L)'
;YVIVSRNKSLIKVWCKTETNTTFWNETVKNCTAGALCWEEGNLTWTQMNSSWTDYQEKCKHIFAGTNLPDLAVGLILLALSLLTLCTCLILIVKLLNSMLKGQVAVVIKKVLNTDFPFPFAWVTGYIAMFVGAGMTFIVQSSSVFTSAITPLVGIGVISLERAYPLTLGSNIGTTTTAILAAMASPGETLANSLQIALCHFFFNIMGILLWYPIPFTRLPIRLARGLGNRTAKYRWFAAFYLFVCFLVFPLTVFGLSVAGWQVLVGVGVPLVALAVFVVVVNVMQSHCVRFLPHCLRSWDFLPRPMRSLAPWDAVVTSAFGFCGKHCCCCCKCCKCCRKKEDEKVMNQGRKSLEMYDNPAMARDEDSAVSAARL
;
A
#
# COMPACT_ATOMS: atom_id res chain seq x y z
N TYR A 1 -8.76 16.65 -12.61
CA TYR A 1 -8.82 17.53 -13.80
C TYR A 1 -9.79 17.09 -14.90
N VAL A 2 -10.57 16.00 -14.77
CA VAL A 2 -11.43 15.49 -15.87
C VAL A 2 -12.91 15.94 -15.78
N ILE A 3 -13.35 16.63 -14.72
CA ILE A 3 -14.79 16.87 -14.48
C ILE A 3 -15.23 18.32 -14.78
N VAL A 4 -14.34 19.23 -15.18
CA VAL A 4 -14.67 20.65 -15.41
C VAL A 4 -14.47 21.06 -16.88
N SER A 5 -15.24 20.47 -17.79
CA SER A 5 -15.24 20.91 -19.20
C SER A 5 -16.54 20.56 -19.93
N ARG A 6 -17.69 20.88 -19.32
CA ARG A 6 -19.02 20.70 -19.95
C ARG A 6 -19.26 21.53 -21.23
N ASN A 7 -18.37 22.49 -21.56
CA ASN A 7 -18.54 23.40 -22.71
C ASN A 7 -17.35 23.45 -23.69
N LYS A 8 -16.38 22.55 -23.56
CA LYS A 8 -15.19 22.49 -24.43
C LYS A 8 -15.12 21.12 -25.09
N SER A 9 -15.66 21.01 -26.30
CA SER A 9 -15.48 19.82 -27.16
C SER A 9 -14.00 19.67 -27.52
N LEU A 10 -13.52 18.42 -27.51
CA LEU A 10 -12.11 18.04 -27.76
C LEU A 10 -11.79 17.99 -29.27
N ILE A 11 -12.80 18.20 -30.11
CA ILE A 11 -12.73 18.06 -31.57
C ILE A 11 -12.82 19.42 -32.27
N LYS A 12 -13.09 20.51 -31.54
CA LYS A 12 -13.28 21.85 -32.12
C LYS A 12 -12.15 22.17 -33.09
N VAL A 13 -12.55 22.46 -34.33
CA VAL A 13 -11.61 22.88 -35.38
C VAL A 13 -11.15 24.32 -35.13
N TRP A 14 -12.03 25.14 -34.56
CA TRP A 14 -11.83 26.57 -34.29
C TRP A 14 -11.95 26.85 -32.80
N CYS A 15 -10.91 27.48 -32.25
CA CYS A 15 -10.76 27.76 -30.82
C CYS A 15 -11.22 29.18 -30.47
N LYS A 16 -11.18 30.08 -31.47
CA LYS A 16 -11.63 31.46 -31.34
C LYS A 16 -12.63 31.75 -32.45
N THR A 17 -13.88 31.97 -32.06
CA THR A 17 -15.00 32.33 -32.95
C THR A 17 -15.64 33.59 -32.40
N GLU A 18 -15.80 34.60 -33.25
CA GLU A 18 -16.45 35.86 -32.88
C GLU A 18 -17.80 35.96 -33.61
N THR A 19 -18.89 36.00 -32.85
CA THR A 19 -20.25 36.12 -33.38
C THR A 19 -20.61 37.61 -33.46
N ASN A 20 -20.58 38.17 -34.65
CA ASN A 20 -21.02 39.54 -34.88
C ASN A 20 -22.47 39.55 -35.33
N THR A 21 -23.26 40.45 -34.75
CA THR A 21 -24.66 40.67 -35.11
C THR A 21 -24.84 42.09 -35.60
N THR A 22 -25.40 42.26 -36.79
CA THR A 22 -25.85 43.58 -37.26
C THR A 22 -27.36 43.64 -37.31
N PHE A 23 -27.86 44.81 -36.94
CA PHE A 23 -29.27 45.12 -36.97
C PHE A 23 -29.54 46.12 -38.10
N TRP A 24 -30.63 45.93 -38.82
CA TRP A 24 -31.14 46.91 -39.76
C TRP A 24 -32.66 46.97 -39.69
N ASN A 25 -33.22 48.09 -40.12
CA ASN A 25 -34.65 48.31 -40.10
C ASN A 25 -35.20 48.01 -41.49
N GLU A 26 -36.27 47.23 -41.55
CA GLU A 26 -36.96 46.87 -42.80
C GLU A 26 -38.45 47.16 -42.68
N THR A 27 -39.07 47.56 -43.79
CA THR A 27 -40.51 47.84 -43.84
C THR A 27 -41.28 46.54 -44.08
N VAL A 28 -42.29 46.26 -43.26
CA VAL A 28 -43.11 45.04 -43.33
C VAL A 28 -44.57 45.41 -43.36
N LYS A 29 -45.41 44.65 -44.07
CA LYS A 29 -46.85 44.97 -44.21
C LYS A 29 -47.69 44.62 -42.97
N ASN A 30 -47.29 43.57 -42.23
CA ASN A 30 -47.94 43.13 -41.00
C ASN A 30 -46.85 42.77 -40.00
N CYS A 31 -46.94 43.27 -38.77
CA CYS A 31 -45.99 42.92 -37.72
C CYS A 31 -46.24 41.48 -37.23
N THR A 32 -45.20 40.65 -37.25
CA THR A 32 -45.22 39.29 -36.71
C THR A 32 -45.25 39.30 -35.19
N ALA A 33 -46.09 38.46 -34.58
CA ALA A 33 -46.21 38.38 -33.12
C ALA A 33 -44.87 38.00 -32.47
N GLY A 34 -44.33 38.91 -31.65
CA GLY A 34 -43.04 38.75 -30.98
C GLY A 34 -41.87 39.56 -31.58
N ALA A 35 -42.08 40.26 -32.69
CA ALA A 35 -41.09 41.18 -33.27
C ALA A 35 -41.27 42.62 -32.75
N LEU A 36 -40.16 43.37 -32.67
CA LEU A 36 -40.13 44.75 -32.24
C LEU A 36 -40.49 45.65 -33.45
N CYS A 37 -41.73 46.11 -33.51
CA CYS A 37 -42.25 46.94 -34.60
C CYS A 37 -42.68 48.33 -34.10
N TRP A 38 -42.52 49.34 -34.95
CA TRP A 38 -43.06 50.68 -34.72
C TRP A 38 -43.58 51.29 -36.03
N GLU A 39 -44.48 52.26 -35.92
CA GLU A 39 -45.11 52.94 -37.05
C GLU A 39 -44.54 54.35 -37.19
N GLU A 40 -44.09 54.71 -38.40
CA GLU A 40 -43.63 56.05 -38.72
C GLU A 40 -44.26 56.48 -40.06
N GLY A 41 -45.33 57.26 -39.99
CA GLY A 41 -46.16 57.61 -41.14
C GLY A 41 -47.10 56.46 -41.57
N ASN A 42 -47.20 56.18 -42.88
CA ASN A 42 -47.98 55.07 -43.45
C ASN A 42 -47.20 53.74 -43.52
N LEU A 43 -46.02 53.65 -42.89
CA LEU A 43 -45.12 52.49 -42.96
C LEU A 43 -44.86 51.91 -41.57
N THR A 44 -44.99 50.58 -41.47
CA THR A 44 -44.62 49.76 -40.31
C THR A 44 -43.19 49.24 -40.48
N TRP A 45 -42.32 49.57 -39.53
CA TRP A 45 -40.92 49.14 -39.48
C TRP A 45 -40.74 47.99 -38.50
N THR A 46 -39.82 47.08 -38.81
CA THR A 46 -39.34 46.05 -37.89
C THR A 46 -37.82 46.01 -37.89
N GLN A 47 -37.23 45.72 -36.74
CA GLN A 47 -35.79 45.51 -36.61
C GLN A 47 -35.46 44.06 -36.95
N MET A 48 -34.67 43.84 -38.01
CA MET A 48 -34.13 42.55 -38.37
C MET A 48 -32.71 42.41 -37.81
N ASN A 49 -32.29 41.17 -37.53
CA ASN A 49 -30.92 40.86 -37.15
C ASN A 49 -30.33 39.80 -38.08
N SER A 50 -29.05 39.94 -38.39
CA SER A 50 -28.25 38.83 -38.94
C SER A 50 -27.01 38.63 -38.10
N SER A 51 -26.79 37.39 -37.73
CA SER A 51 -25.59 36.93 -37.04
C SER A 51 -24.69 36.19 -38.02
N TRP A 52 -23.42 36.58 -38.10
CA TRP A 52 -22.38 35.75 -38.73
C TRP A 52 -21.26 35.44 -37.75
N THR A 53 -20.63 34.29 -37.95
CA THR A 53 -19.54 33.80 -37.12
C THR A 53 -18.23 33.94 -37.88
N ASP A 54 -17.30 34.75 -37.35
CA ASP A 54 -15.95 34.84 -37.86
C ASP A 54 -15.04 33.81 -37.18
N TYR A 55 -14.23 33.11 -37.98
CA TYR A 55 -13.39 31.99 -37.57
C TYR A 55 -11.93 32.44 -37.54
N GLN A 56 -11.48 32.97 -36.41
CA GLN A 56 -10.17 33.62 -36.31
C GLN A 56 -9.01 32.62 -36.17
N GLU A 57 -9.13 31.61 -35.30
CA GLU A 57 -7.99 30.74 -34.99
C GLU A 57 -8.36 29.26 -34.92
N LYS A 58 -7.60 28.44 -35.65
CA LYS A 58 -7.70 26.97 -35.62
C LYS A 58 -7.07 26.41 -34.34
N CYS A 59 -7.72 25.41 -33.74
CA CYS A 59 -7.19 24.73 -32.58
C CYS A 59 -5.93 23.90 -32.92
N LYS A 60 -4.89 23.97 -32.08
CA LYS A 60 -3.64 23.22 -32.23
C LYS A 60 -3.58 21.97 -31.32
N HIS A 61 -4.63 21.16 -31.30
CA HIS A 61 -4.64 19.89 -30.57
C HIS A 61 -4.67 18.69 -31.52
N ILE A 62 -4.14 17.55 -31.09
CA ILE A 62 -3.94 16.32 -31.90
C ILE A 62 -5.23 15.84 -32.61
N PHE A 63 -6.41 16.08 -32.02
CA PHE A 63 -7.70 15.65 -32.57
C PHE A 63 -8.50 16.76 -33.28
N ALA A 64 -7.89 17.92 -33.56
CA ALA A 64 -8.57 19.02 -34.23
C ALA A 64 -8.98 18.60 -35.65
N GLY A 65 -10.28 18.70 -35.99
CA GLY A 65 -10.78 18.36 -37.32
C GLY A 65 -10.95 16.87 -37.59
N THR A 66 -10.95 16.03 -36.55
CA THR A 66 -11.29 14.60 -36.71
C THR A 66 -12.81 14.40 -36.75
N ASN A 67 -13.30 13.48 -37.58
CA ASN A 67 -14.74 13.14 -37.68
C ASN A 67 -15.23 12.17 -36.58
N LEU A 68 -14.44 11.99 -35.52
CA LEU A 68 -14.76 11.07 -34.42
C LEU A 68 -15.65 11.78 -33.40
N PRO A 69 -16.54 11.08 -32.66
CA PRO A 69 -17.30 11.69 -31.57
C PRO A 69 -16.41 11.97 -30.35
N ASP A 70 -16.75 12.99 -29.54
CA ASP A 70 -15.97 13.42 -28.35
C ASP A 70 -15.73 12.27 -27.37
N LEU A 71 -16.70 11.37 -27.25
CA LEU A 71 -16.61 10.15 -26.44
C LEU A 71 -15.51 9.20 -26.94
N ALA A 72 -15.40 9.00 -28.25
CA ALA A 72 -14.38 8.11 -28.84
C ALA A 72 -12.98 8.69 -28.64
N VAL A 73 -12.80 10.00 -28.85
CA VAL A 73 -11.53 10.68 -28.59
C VAL A 73 -11.15 10.59 -27.11
N GLY A 74 -12.12 10.79 -26.21
CA GLY A 74 -11.92 10.61 -24.77
C GLY A 74 -11.48 9.19 -24.39
N LEU A 75 -12.10 8.16 -24.95
CA LEU A 75 -11.73 6.76 -24.71
C LEU A 75 -10.35 6.42 -25.26
N ILE A 76 -9.98 6.94 -26.44
CA ILE A 76 -8.64 6.75 -27.02
C ILE A 76 -7.55 7.38 -26.13
N LEU A 77 -7.78 8.62 -25.68
CA LEU A 77 -6.85 9.32 -24.77
C LEU A 77 -6.73 8.59 -23.43
N LEU A 78 -7.85 8.10 -22.88
CA LEU A 78 -7.85 7.32 -21.66
C LEU A 78 -7.04 6.02 -21.83
N ALA A 79 -7.29 5.26 -22.91
CA ALA A 79 -6.55 4.03 -23.20
C ALA A 79 -5.04 4.29 -23.38
N LEU A 80 -4.64 5.32 -24.13
CA LEU A 80 -3.24 5.71 -24.32
C LEU A 80 -2.57 6.15 -23.01
N SER A 81 -3.28 6.92 -22.19
CA SER A 81 -2.77 7.35 -20.87
C SER A 81 -2.55 6.16 -19.94
N LEU A 82 -3.49 5.21 -19.89
CA LEU A 82 -3.39 3.99 -19.10
C LEU A 82 -2.25 3.09 -19.61
N LEU A 83 -2.11 2.92 -20.92
CA LEU A 83 -0.99 2.18 -21.53
C LEU A 83 0.35 2.81 -21.17
N THR A 84 0.49 4.13 -21.33
CA THR A 84 1.73 4.87 -21.02
C THR A 84 2.07 4.79 -19.53
N LEU A 85 1.08 4.91 -18.66
CA LEU A 85 1.26 4.75 -17.21
C LEU A 85 1.69 3.32 -16.87
N CYS A 86 1.01 2.31 -17.41
CA CYS A 86 1.34 0.91 -17.18
C CYS A 86 2.75 0.55 -17.69
N THR A 87 3.12 0.98 -18.90
CA THR A 87 4.47 0.73 -19.44
C THR A 87 5.54 1.44 -18.62
N CYS A 88 5.31 2.70 -18.24
CA CYS A 88 6.20 3.45 -17.35
C CYS A 88 6.39 2.71 -16.02
N LEU A 89 5.31 2.27 -15.37
CA LEU A 89 5.35 1.54 -14.10
C LEU A 89 6.09 0.19 -14.23
N ILE A 90 5.86 -0.57 -15.31
CA ILE A 90 6.56 -1.83 -15.56
C ILE A 90 8.05 -1.61 -15.81
N LEU A 91 8.42 -0.60 -16.61
CA LEU A 91 9.81 -0.26 -16.88
C LEU A 91 10.53 0.20 -15.62
N ILE A 92 9.89 1.07 -14.83
CA ILE A 92 10.36 1.50 -13.51
C ILE A 92 10.62 0.26 -12.63
N VAL A 93 9.66 -0.64 -12.47
CA VAL A 93 9.82 -1.87 -11.67
C VAL A 93 10.92 -2.79 -12.22
N LYS A 94 11.04 -2.96 -13.55
CA LYS A 94 12.11 -3.76 -14.17
C LYS A 94 13.49 -3.16 -13.97
N LEU A 95 13.65 -1.85 -14.17
CA LEU A 95 14.90 -1.14 -13.96
C LEU A 95 15.32 -1.24 -12.49
N LEU A 96 14.39 -1.02 -11.58
CA LEU A 96 14.62 -1.12 -10.15
C LEU A 96 15.03 -2.56 -9.76
N ASN A 97 14.32 -3.58 -10.24
CA ASN A 97 14.71 -4.98 -9.99
C ASN A 97 16.04 -5.38 -10.64
N SER A 98 16.42 -4.78 -11.76
CA SER A 98 17.71 -5.02 -12.43
C SER A 98 18.87 -4.37 -11.68
N MET A 99 18.68 -3.15 -11.16
CA MET A 99 19.70 -2.41 -10.41
C MET A 99 19.98 -3.02 -9.03
N LEU A 100 18.94 -3.52 -8.38
CA LEU A 100 19.06 -4.05 -7.02
C LEU A 100 19.69 -5.44 -6.91
N LYS A 101 19.55 -6.29 -7.94
CA LYS A 101 20.12 -7.65 -7.93
C LYS A 101 21.64 -7.68 -7.83
N GLY A 102 22.32 -6.60 -8.25
CA GLY A 102 23.77 -6.49 -8.23
C GLY A 102 24.32 -5.71 -7.04
N GLN A 103 24.16 -4.39 -7.03
CA GLN A 103 24.95 -3.52 -6.14
C GLN A 103 24.40 -3.43 -4.72
N VAL A 104 23.08 -3.42 -4.57
CA VAL A 104 22.42 -3.22 -3.26
C VAL A 104 22.57 -4.44 -2.37
N ALA A 105 22.38 -5.64 -2.93
CA ALA A 105 22.62 -6.89 -2.20
C ALA A 105 24.09 -7.03 -1.75
N VAL A 106 25.05 -6.54 -2.55
CA VAL A 106 26.49 -6.55 -2.20
C VAL A 106 26.81 -5.54 -1.09
N VAL A 107 26.29 -4.32 -1.17
CA VAL A 107 26.47 -3.30 -0.11
C VAL A 107 25.82 -3.76 1.19
N ILE A 108 24.60 -4.29 1.13
CA ILE A 108 23.90 -4.82 2.30
C ILE A 108 24.68 -6.00 2.90
N LYS A 109 25.18 -6.95 2.09
CA LYS A 109 26.03 -8.03 2.60
C LYS A 109 27.30 -7.52 3.27
N LYS A 110 27.98 -6.53 2.67
CA LYS A 110 29.21 -5.94 3.21
C LYS A 110 28.98 -5.22 4.54
N VAL A 111 27.90 -4.45 4.64
CA VAL A 111 27.54 -3.74 5.86
C VAL A 111 27.05 -4.71 6.95
N LEU A 112 26.25 -5.71 6.57
CA LEU A 112 25.68 -6.65 7.54
C LEU A 112 26.64 -7.75 8.02
N ASN A 113 27.67 -8.10 7.25
CA ASN A 113 28.74 -8.99 7.71
C ASN A 113 29.82 -8.26 8.52
N THR A 114 29.73 -6.93 8.66
CA THR A 114 30.57 -6.18 9.58
C THR A 114 29.96 -6.27 10.98
N ASP A 115 30.04 -7.46 11.58
CA ASP A 115 29.62 -7.64 12.97
C ASP A 115 30.63 -6.95 13.89
N PHE A 116 30.22 -5.85 14.49
CA PHE A 116 31.02 -5.20 15.52
C PHE A 116 31.01 -6.07 16.79
N PRO A 117 32.19 -6.40 17.34
CA PRO A 117 32.27 -7.18 18.57
C PRO A 117 31.66 -6.40 19.75
N PHE A 118 31.25 -7.14 20.79
CA PHE A 118 30.81 -6.57 22.06
C PHE A 118 31.87 -5.59 22.59
N PRO A 119 31.53 -4.37 23.06
CA PRO A 119 30.20 -3.86 23.48
C PRO A 119 29.41 -3.05 22.42
N PHE A 120 29.89 -2.95 21.18
CA PHE A 120 29.26 -2.09 20.16
C PHE A 120 28.23 -2.80 19.26
N ALA A 121 27.76 -3.98 19.66
CA ALA A 121 26.78 -4.77 18.89
C ALA A 121 25.49 -3.98 18.58
N TRP A 122 25.08 -3.05 19.45
CA TRP A 122 23.92 -2.20 19.22
C TRP A 122 24.09 -1.24 18.04
N VAL A 123 25.33 -0.80 17.77
CA VAL A 123 25.67 0.14 16.69
C VAL A 123 25.39 -0.48 15.32
N THR A 124 25.56 -1.79 15.18
CA THR A 124 25.29 -2.52 13.92
C THR A 124 23.89 -2.25 13.39
N GLY A 125 22.89 -2.24 14.27
CA GLY A 125 21.49 -2.02 13.89
C GLY A 125 21.20 -0.56 13.52
N TYR A 126 21.84 0.41 14.18
CA TYR A 126 21.72 1.82 13.78
C TYR A 126 22.44 2.10 12.46
N ILE A 127 23.60 1.49 12.21
CA ILE A 127 24.28 1.54 10.91
C ILE A 127 23.39 0.95 9.82
N ALA A 128 22.77 -0.21 10.08
CA ALA A 128 21.81 -0.82 9.17
C ALA A 128 20.63 0.11 8.88
N MET A 129 20.15 0.86 9.88
CA MET A 129 19.11 1.87 9.70
C MET A 129 19.58 3.05 8.82
N PHE A 130 20.77 3.59 9.05
CA PHE A 130 21.33 4.65 8.20
C PHE A 130 21.55 4.18 6.76
N VAL A 131 22.00 2.94 6.57
CA VAL A 131 22.13 2.35 5.24
C VAL A 131 20.76 2.20 4.58
N GLY A 132 19.74 1.72 5.30
CA GLY A 132 18.37 1.67 4.77
C GLY A 132 17.84 3.03 4.34
N ALA A 133 18.10 4.08 5.14
CA ALA A 133 17.71 5.45 4.83
C ALA A 133 18.43 6.00 3.61
N GLY A 134 19.76 5.86 3.55
CA GLY A 134 20.58 6.32 2.43
C GLY A 134 20.25 5.59 1.13
N MET A 135 20.08 4.27 1.18
CA MET A 135 19.70 3.47 0.01
C MET A 135 18.33 3.89 -0.52
N THR A 136 17.37 4.14 0.36
CA THR A 136 16.03 4.59 -0.06
C THR A 136 16.05 6.01 -0.57
N PHE A 137 16.89 6.89 -0.02
CA PHE A 137 17.08 8.25 -0.53
C PHE A 137 17.65 8.24 -1.96
N ILE A 138 18.67 7.41 -2.22
CA ILE A 138 19.30 7.29 -3.55
C ILE A 138 18.31 6.71 -4.57
N VAL A 139 17.63 5.63 -4.20
CA VAL A 139 16.72 4.90 -5.10
C VAL A 139 15.36 5.60 -5.20
N GLN A 140 15.03 6.50 -4.26
CA GLN A 140 13.73 7.16 -4.08
C GLN A 140 12.53 6.21 -4.05
N SER A 141 12.75 4.94 -3.69
CA SER A 141 11.69 3.93 -3.64
C SER A 141 11.94 2.91 -2.54
N SER A 142 11.14 2.99 -1.48
CA SER A 142 11.13 2.02 -0.38
C SER A 142 10.54 0.68 -0.78
N SER A 143 9.57 0.64 -1.70
CA SER A 143 9.00 -0.61 -2.24
C SER A 143 10.04 -1.47 -2.95
N VAL A 144 10.97 -0.80 -3.64
CA VAL A 144 12.09 -1.41 -4.35
C VAL A 144 13.09 -1.97 -3.36
N PHE A 145 13.53 -1.15 -2.42
CA PHE A 145 14.44 -1.56 -1.36
C PHE A 145 13.92 -2.78 -0.58
N THR A 146 12.66 -2.73 -0.13
CA THR A 146 12.02 -3.85 0.59
C THR A 146 11.91 -5.10 -0.28
N SER A 147 11.53 -4.97 -1.56
CA SER A 147 11.49 -6.09 -2.53
C SER A 147 12.85 -6.73 -2.78
N ALA A 148 13.96 -5.99 -2.63
CA ALA A 148 15.31 -6.55 -2.71
C ALA A 148 15.68 -7.37 -1.48
N ILE A 149 15.26 -6.91 -0.29
CA ILE A 149 15.61 -7.54 0.98
C ILE A 149 14.77 -8.80 1.22
N THR A 150 13.48 -8.80 0.83
CA THR A 150 12.58 -9.92 1.10
C THR A 150 13.11 -11.27 0.58
N PRO A 151 13.61 -11.40 -0.67
CA PRO A 151 14.21 -12.64 -1.14
C PRO A 151 15.47 -13.02 -0.36
N LEU A 152 16.31 -12.05 0.02
CA LEU A 152 17.54 -12.27 0.79
C LEU A 152 17.24 -12.82 2.20
N VAL A 153 16.15 -12.36 2.82
CA VAL A 153 15.62 -12.94 4.06
C VAL A 153 15.07 -14.34 3.81
N GLY A 154 14.34 -14.54 2.71
CA GLY A 154 13.77 -15.83 2.33
C GLY A 154 14.80 -16.94 2.08
N ILE A 155 16.00 -16.58 1.58
CA ILE A 155 17.13 -17.52 1.38
C ILE A 155 18.08 -17.58 2.59
N GLY A 156 17.79 -16.86 3.68
CA GLY A 156 18.59 -16.87 4.92
C GLY A 156 19.89 -16.07 4.87
N VAL A 157 20.13 -15.27 3.83
CA VAL A 157 21.31 -14.41 3.72
C VAL A 157 21.25 -13.24 4.70
N ILE A 158 20.04 -12.77 5.03
CA ILE A 158 19.80 -11.71 6.00
C ILE A 158 18.84 -12.26 7.06
N SER A 159 19.20 -12.14 8.33
CA SER A 159 18.29 -12.50 9.43
C SER A 159 17.14 -11.48 9.55
N LEU A 160 16.00 -11.90 10.07
CA LEU A 160 14.83 -11.03 10.28
C LEU A 160 15.20 -9.85 11.21
N GLU A 161 16.07 -10.11 12.18
CA GLU A 161 16.60 -9.15 13.15
C GLU A 161 17.44 -8.05 12.48
N ARG A 162 18.14 -8.36 11.38
CA ARG A 162 18.90 -7.40 10.56
C ARG A 162 18.02 -6.69 9.53
N ALA A 163 17.00 -7.37 9.00
CA ALA A 163 16.05 -6.79 8.04
C ALA A 163 15.15 -5.72 8.68
N TYR A 164 14.84 -5.86 9.97
CA TYR A 164 14.00 -4.90 10.70
C TYR A 164 14.58 -3.47 10.73
N PRO A 165 15.81 -3.21 11.25
CA PRO A 165 16.39 -1.87 11.22
C PRO A 165 16.61 -1.32 9.81
N LEU A 166 16.94 -2.16 8.83
CA LEU A 166 17.02 -1.75 7.41
C LEU A 166 15.68 -1.18 6.92
N THR A 167 14.58 -1.85 7.26
CA THR A 167 13.22 -1.43 6.89
C THR A 167 12.83 -0.13 7.59
N LEU A 168 13.14 0.01 8.88
CA LEU A 168 12.93 1.27 9.61
C LEU A 168 13.71 2.44 8.98
N GLY A 169 14.96 2.18 8.59
CA GLY A 169 15.78 3.11 7.84
C GLY A 169 15.13 3.53 6.53
N SER A 170 14.61 2.57 5.76
CA SER A 170 13.91 2.85 4.50
C SER A 170 12.70 3.77 4.67
N ASN A 171 11.96 3.62 5.77
CA ASN A 171 10.85 4.51 6.08
C ASN A 171 11.32 5.95 6.33
N ILE A 172 12.46 6.14 7.03
CA ILE A 172 13.09 7.46 7.16
C ILE A 172 13.49 7.99 5.77
N GLY A 173 14.16 7.20 4.94
CA GLY A 173 14.62 7.64 3.62
C GLY A 173 13.47 8.13 2.71
N THR A 174 12.28 7.53 2.84
CA THR A 174 11.06 7.95 2.11
C THR A 174 10.61 9.35 2.49
N THR A 175 10.83 9.76 3.74
CA THR A 175 10.41 11.08 4.23
C THR A 175 11.26 12.21 3.63
N THR A 176 12.53 11.94 3.30
CA THR A 176 13.38 12.89 2.58
C THR A 176 12.81 13.25 1.21
N THR A 177 12.21 12.28 0.51
CA THR A 177 11.54 12.51 -0.78
C THR A 177 10.33 13.43 -0.62
N ALA A 178 9.55 13.26 0.45
CA ALA A 178 8.43 14.14 0.77
C ALA A 178 8.88 15.57 1.09
N ILE A 179 10.00 15.73 1.81
CA ILE A 179 10.59 17.05 2.12
C ILE A 179 11.07 17.73 0.83
N LEU A 180 11.78 17.02 -0.05
CA LEU A 180 12.22 17.57 -1.33
C LEU A 180 11.03 17.99 -2.22
N ALA A 181 9.98 17.16 -2.29
CA ALA A 181 8.77 17.48 -3.01
C ALA A 181 8.03 18.70 -2.43
N ALA A 182 8.01 18.82 -1.10
CA ALA A 182 7.46 19.99 -0.43
C ALA A 182 8.24 21.26 -0.74
N MET A 183 9.58 21.21 -0.72
CA MET A 183 10.45 22.34 -1.08
C MET A 183 10.31 22.79 -2.53
N ALA A 184 9.90 21.88 -3.42
CA ALA A 184 9.61 22.18 -4.82
C ALA A 184 8.18 22.73 -5.05
N SER A 185 7.34 22.82 -4.01
CA SER A 185 5.97 23.34 -4.15
C SER A 185 5.95 24.87 -4.32
N PRO A 186 4.97 25.41 -5.07
CA PRO A 186 4.78 26.86 -5.20
C PRO A 186 4.64 27.57 -3.84
N GLY A 187 5.11 28.81 -3.74
CA GLY A 187 5.20 29.57 -2.49
C GLY A 187 3.88 29.66 -1.70
N GLU A 188 2.74 29.72 -2.37
CA GLU A 188 1.41 29.74 -1.73
C GLU A 188 1.07 28.43 -0.99
N THR A 189 1.58 27.30 -1.47
CA THR A 189 1.33 25.97 -0.91
C THR A 189 2.51 25.41 -0.10
N LEU A 190 3.66 26.08 -0.13
CA LEU A 190 4.91 25.63 0.47
C LEU A 190 4.76 25.30 1.97
N ALA A 191 4.10 26.18 2.72
CA ALA A 191 3.89 25.98 4.15
C ALA A 191 3.09 24.69 4.45
N ASN A 192 2.00 24.47 3.70
CA ASN A 192 1.14 23.30 3.87
C ASN A 192 1.86 22.01 3.45
N SER A 193 2.54 22.03 2.30
CA SER A 193 3.31 20.87 1.81
C SER A 193 4.43 20.50 2.78
N LEU A 194 5.17 21.49 3.30
CA LEU A 194 6.26 21.26 4.25
C LEU A 194 5.74 20.75 5.59
N GLN A 195 4.61 21.27 6.08
CA GLN A 195 3.97 20.77 7.29
C GLN A 195 3.64 19.28 7.17
N ILE A 196 3.02 18.86 6.06
CA ILE A 196 2.69 17.45 5.83
C ILE A 196 3.97 16.59 5.75
N ALA A 197 5.01 17.08 5.06
CA ALA A 197 6.29 16.37 4.96
C ALA A 197 6.98 16.21 6.33
N LEU A 198 6.98 17.25 7.16
CA LEU A 198 7.53 17.21 8.51
C LEU A 198 6.72 16.32 9.45
N CYS A 199 5.38 16.35 9.36
CA CYS A 199 4.53 15.41 10.08
C CYS A 199 4.90 13.96 9.73
N HIS A 200 5.12 13.67 8.44
CA HIS A 200 5.54 12.34 8.00
C HIS A 200 6.94 11.97 8.53
N PHE A 201 7.91 12.89 8.51
CA PHE A 201 9.24 12.70 9.07
C PHE A 201 9.18 12.38 10.58
N PHE A 202 8.55 13.26 11.36
CA PHE A 202 8.46 13.09 12.81
C PHE A 202 7.66 11.86 13.22
N PHE A 203 6.59 11.51 12.51
CA PHE A 203 5.84 10.28 12.76
C PHE A 203 6.74 9.04 12.66
N ASN A 204 7.57 8.95 11.62
CA ASN A 204 8.49 7.84 11.44
C ASN A 204 9.59 7.81 12.51
N ILE A 205 10.17 8.97 12.85
CA ILE A 205 11.21 9.06 13.90
C ILE A 205 10.65 8.70 15.27
N MET A 206 9.48 9.23 15.65
CA MET A 206 8.82 8.90 16.92
C MET A 206 8.46 7.41 16.99
N GLY A 207 7.96 6.84 15.89
CA GLY A 207 7.69 5.40 15.81
C GLY A 207 8.95 4.56 16.03
N ILE A 208 10.09 4.96 15.45
CA ILE A 208 11.37 4.28 15.67
C ILE A 208 11.79 4.40 17.12
N LEU A 209 11.76 5.60 17.70
CA LEU A 209 12.13 5.82 19.11
C LEU A 209 11.25 5.02 20.09
N LEU A 210 9.98 4.79 19.75
CA LEU A 210 9.06 3.99 20.57
C LEU A 210 9.35 2.48 20.49
N TRP A 211 9.60 1.95 19.28
CA TRP A 211 9.60 0.50 19.03
C TRP A 211 10.99 -0.14 18.88
N TYR A 212 12.05 0.63 18.64
CA TYR A 212 13.37 0.10 18.30
C TYR A 212 14.44 0.10 19.44
N PRO A 213 14.60 1.16 20.24
CA PRO A 213 15.65 1.26 21.25
C PRO A 213 15.61 0.16 22.31
N ILE A 214 14.40 -0.20 22.77
CA ILE A 214 14.21 -1.17 23.84
C ILE A 214 14.02 -2.56 23.22
N PRO A 215 14.88 -3.57 23.52
CA PRO A 215 14.78 -4.90 22.92
C PRO A 215 13.42 -5.59 23.14
N PHE A 216 12.79 -5.36 24.30
CA PHE A 216 11.48 -5.93 24.62
C PHE A 216 10.35 -5.34 23.76
N THR A 217 10.45 -4.08 23.34
CA THR A 217 9.40 -3.43 22.53
C THR A 217 9.50 -3.79 21.06
N ARG A 218 10.46 -4.60 20.60
CA ARG A 218 10.56 -5.06 19.20
C ARG A 218 9.50 -6.10 18.79
N LEU A 219 8.24 -5.81 19.13
CA LEU A 219 7.03 -6.55 18.83
C LEU A 219 6.87 -6.87 17.33
N PRO A 220 7.18 -5.97 16.37
CA PRO A 220 7.01 -6.27 14.95
C PRO A 220 7.79 -7.51 14.48
N ILE A 221 8.97 -7.78 15.04
CA ILE A 221 9.77 -8.97 14.70
C ILE A 221 9.02 -10.25 15.14
N ARG A 222 8.47 -10.23 16.36
CA ARG A 222 7.69 -11.35 16.91
C ARG A 222 6.41 -11.58 16.10
N LEU A 223 5.71 -10.51 15.74
CA LEU A 223 4.50 -10.58 14.90
C LEU A 223 4.80 -11.12 13.51
N ALA A 224 5.88 -10.66 12.87
CA ALA A 224 6.31 -11.14 11.56
C ALA A 224 6.63 -12.64 11.59
N ARG A 225 7.37 -13.12 12.61
CA ARG A 225 7.66 -14.56 12.79
C ARG A 225 6.38 -15.36 13.03
N GLY A 226 5.46 -14.85 13.86
CA GLY A 226 4.17 -15.49 14.12
C GLY A 226 3.28 -15.61 12.89
N LEU A 227 3.11 -14.52 12.14
CA LEU A 227 2.36 -14.48 10.88
C LEU A 227 2.99 -15.38 9.82
N GLY A 228 4.34 -15.37 9.70
CA GLY A 228 5.08 -16.24 8.79
C GLY A 228 4.86 -17.72 9.09
N ASN A 229 4.99 -18.13 10.35
CA ASN A 229 4.77 -19.53 10.76
C ASN A 229 3.33 -20.00 10.51
N ARG A 230 2.34 -19.14 10.74
CA ARG A 230 0.94 -19.44 10.44
C ARG A 230 0.68 -19.57 8.94
N THR A 231 1.27 -18.69 8.15
CA THR A 231 1.18 -18.72 6.69
C THR A 231 1.87 -19.95 6.09
N ALA A 232 3.01 -20.35 6.66
CA ALA A 232 3.72 -21.58 6.26
C ALA A 232 2.86 -22.84 6.52
N LYS A 233 2.10 -22.85 7.62
CA LYS A 233 1.19 -23.95 7.95
C LYS A 233 -0.10 -23.94 7.13
N TYR A 234 -0.68 -22.76 6.88
CA TYR A 234 -1.97 -22.60 6.19
C TYR A 234 -1.81 -21.61 5.04
N ARG A 235 -1.57 -22.10 3.82
CA ARG A 235 -1.25 -21.25 2.65
C ARG A 235 -2.37 -20.27 2.29
N TRP A 236 -3.64 -20.67 2.49
CA TRP A 236 -4.80 -19.80 2.27
C TRP A 236 -4.86 -18.61 3.24
N PHE A 237 -4.21 -18.72 4.40
CA PHE A 237 -4.15 -17.66 5.39
C PHE A 237 -3.47 -16.40 4.84
N ALA A 238 -2.50 -16.53 3.93
CA ALA A 238 -1.89 -15.37 3.27
C ALA A 238 -2.93 -14.55 2.48
N ALA A 239 -3.74 -15.21 1.66
CA ALA A 239 -4.77 -14.56 0.86
C ALA A 239 -5.86 -13.94 1.76
N PHE A 240 -6.27 -14.68 2.78
CA PHE A 240 -7.21 -14.19 3.79
C PHE A 240 -6.67 -12.94 4.52
N TYR A 241 -5.42 -13.00 4.99
CA TYR A 241 -4.75 -11.87 5.63
C TYR A 241 -4.71 -10.64 4.72
N LEU A 242 -4.32 -10.81 3.46
CA LEU A 242 -4.29 -9.71 2.50
C LEU A 242 -5.68 -9.11 2.27
N PHE A 243 -6.69 -9.96 2.05
CA PHE A 243 -8.07 -9.50 1.87
C PHE A 243 -8.59 -8.74 3.10
N VAL A 244 -8.37 -9.27 4.30
CA VAL A 244 -8.84 -8.64 5.53
C VAL A 244 -8.08 -7.35 5.82
N CYS A 245 -6.75 -7.34 5.78
CA CYS A 245 -5.95 -6.19 6.18
C CYS A 245 -5.93 -5.06 5.13
N PHE A 246 -5.99 -5.38 3.83
CA PHE A 246 -5.90 -4.36 2.78
C PHE A 246 -7.25 -3.97 2.18
N LEU A 247 -8.28 -4.81 2.29
CA LEU A 247 -9.62 -4.50 1.76
C LEU A 247 -10.64 -4.28 2.87
N VAL A 248 -10.93 -5.31 3.67
CA VAL A 248 -12.03 -5.25 4.65
C VAL A 248 -11.75 -4.21 5.73
N PHE A 249 -10.56 -4.24 6.34
CA PHE A 249 -10.24 -3.35 7.45
C PHE A 249 -10.28 -1.86 7.04
N PRO A 250 -9.62 -1.39 5.96
CA PRO A 250 -9.73 -0.01 5.54
C PRO A 250 -11.15 0.40 5.14
N LEU A 251 -11.89 -0.48 4.45
CA LEU A 251 -13.29 -0.21 4.07
C LEU A 251 -14.21 -0.10 5.29
N THR A 252 -14.03 -0.94 6.31
CA THR A 252 -14.81 -0.87 7.54
C THR A 252 -14.51 0.41 8.31
N VAL A 253 -13.24 0.79 8.46
CA VAL A 253 -12.86 2.05 9.12
C VAL A 253 -13.40 3.26 8.34
N PHE A 254 -13.30 3.25 7.02
CA PHE A 254 -13.85 4.30 6.16
C PHE A 254 -15.38 4.38 6.28
N GLY A 255 -16.08 3.24 6.19
CA GLY A 255 -17.53 3.17 6.33
C GLY A 255 -18.02 3.66 7.69
N LEU A 256 -17.34 3.27 8.78
CA LEU A 256 -17.63 3.75 10.12
C LEU A 256 -17.34 5.25 10.28
N SER A 257 -16.28 5.77 9.64
CA SER A 257 -15.96 7.19 9.63
C SER A 257 -17.06 8.03 8.94
N VAL A 258 -17.61 7.53 7.82
CA VAL A 258 -18.71 8.19 7.10
C VAL A 258 -20.01 8.18 7.90
N ALA A 259 -20.26 7.15 8.71
CA ALA A 259 -21.43 7.05 9.58
C ALA A 259 -21.41 8.03 10.78
N GLY A 260 -20.31 8.78 10.97
CA GLY A 260 -20.15 9.79 12.00
C GLY A 260 -19.30 9.33 13.19
N TRP A 261 -18.69 10.30 13.87
CA TRP A 261 -17.71 10.04 14.94
C TRP A 261 -18.31 9.24 16.12
N GLN A 262 -19.60 9.41 16.40
CA GLN A 262 -20.29 8.69 17.48
C GLN A 262 -20.36 7.19 17.21
N VAL A 263 -20.63 6.79 15.97
CA VAL A 263 -20.67 5.38 15.55
C VAL A 263 -19.26 4.81 15.52
N LEU A 264 -18.28 5.58 15.03
CA LEU A 264 -16.89 5.18 15.01
C LEU A 264 -16.36 4.89 16.42
N VAL A 265 -16.66 5.76 17.40
CA VAL A 265 -16.27 5.55 18.81
C VAL A 265 -17.08 4.41 19.42
N GLY A 266 -18.40 4.38 19.20
CA GLY A 266 -19.31 3.39 19.77
C GLY A 266 -19.01 1.96 19.34
N VAL A 267 -18.59 1.74 18.09
CA VAL A 267 -18.20 0.41 17.57
C VAL A 267 -16.70 0.17 17.72
N GLY A 268 -15.88 1.18 17.48
CA GLY A 268 -14.42 1.06 17.49
C GLY A 268 -13.84 0.81 18.88
N VAL A 269 -14.31 1.53 19.91
CA VAL A 269 -13.78 1.39 21.28
C VAL A 269 -13.99 -0.01 21.84
N PRO A 270 -15.20 -0.62 21.78
CA PRO A 270 -15.38 -2.00 22.25
C PRO A 270 -14.51 -3.01 21.50
N LEU A 271 -14.32 -2.83 20.19
CA LEU A 271 -13.54 -3.75 19.35
C LEU A 271 -12.05 -3.67 19.67
N VAL A 272 -11.52 -2.46 19.87
CA VAL A 272 -10.15 -2.23 20.34
C VAL A 272 -9.98 -2.74 21.77
N ALA A 273 -10.92 -2.47 22.67
CA ALA A 273 -10.87 -2.94 24.05
C ALA A 273 -10.86 -4.47 24.13
N LEU A 274 -11.66 -5.14 23.30
CA LEU A 274 -11.66 -6.61 23.19
C LEU A 274 -10.31 -7.13 22.66
N ALA A 275 -9.75 -6.50 21.63
CA ALA A 275 -8.45 -6.88 21.09
C ALA A 275 -7.34 -6.72 22.13
N VAL A 276 -7.31 -5.59 22.85
CA VAL A 276 -6.37 -5.34 23.95
C VAL A 276 -6.55 -6.37 25.06
N PHE A 277 -7.79 -6.66 25.46
CA PHE A 277 -8.09 -7.68 26.46
C PHE A 277 -7.53 -9.06 26.07
N VAL A 278 -7.77 -9.50 24.83
CA VAL A 278 -7.25 -10.77 24.32
C VAL A 278 -5.72 -10.79 24.32
N VAL A 279 -5.07 -9.70 23.89
CA VAL A 279 -3.61 -9.59 23.90
C VAL A 279 -3.07 -9.64 25.33
N VAL A 280 -3.64 -8.87 26.26
CA VAL A 280 -3.24 -8.85 27.67
C VAL A 280 -3.39 -10.23 28.30
N VAL A 281 -4.53 -10.90 28.10
CA VAL A 281 -4.77 -12.26 28.60
C VAL A 281 -3.74 -13.24 28.03
N ASN A 282 -3.45 -13.20 26.73
CA ASN A 282 -2.43 -14.07 26.12
C ASN A 282 -1.02 -13.79 26.66
N VAL A 283 -0.67 -12.53 26.91
CA VAL A 283 0.63 -12.15 27.51
C VAL A 283 0.71 -12.58 28.97
N MET A 284 -0.38 -12.46 29.73
CA MET A 284 -0.45 -12.92 31.11
C MET A 284 -0.42 -14.45 31.20
N GLN A 285 -1.02 -15.17 30.26
CA GLN A 285 -0.88 -16.63 30.14
C GLN A 285 0.58 -17.05 29.90
N SER A 286 1.39 -16.24 29.19
CA SER A 286 2.80 -16.60 28.94
C SER A 286 3.76 -16.17 30.05
N HIS A 287 3.49 -15.08 30.78
CA HIS A 287 4.40 -14.55 31.81
C HIS A 287 3.96 -14.80 33.26
N CYS A 288 2.66 -14.85 33.56
CA CYS A 288 2.13 -14.93 34.93
C CYS A 288 0.81 -15.73 35.03
N VAL A 289 0.86 -17.04 34.78
CA VAL A 289 -0.31 -17.96 34.86
C VAL A 289 -0.99 -17.95 36.24
N ARG A 290 -0.24 -17.63 37.30
CA ARG A 290 -0.70 -17.70 38.69
C ARG A 290 -1.72 -16.63 39.07
N PHE A 291 -1.69 -15.46 38.41
CA PHE A 291 -2.62 -14.34 38.66
C PHE A 291 -3.93 -14.42 37.86
N LEU A 292 -4.07 -15.38 36.94
CA LEU A 292 -5.27 -15.53 36.12
C LEU A 292 -6.32 -16.46 36.76
N PRO A 293 -7.62 -16.10 36.74
CA PRO A 293 -8.70 -17.00 37.12
C PRO A 293 -8.77 -18.22 36.20
N HIS A 294 -9.25 -19.34 36.74
CA HIS A 294 -9.18 -20.66 36.10
C HIS A 294 -9.74 -20.70 34.66
N CYS A 295 -10.81 -19.95 34.39
CA CYS A 295 -11.46 -19.88 33.07
C CYS A 295 -10.63 -19.14 31.99
N LEU A 296 -9.72 -18.26 32.38
CA LEU A 296 -8.87 -17.51 31.45
C LEU A 296 -7.49 -18.14 31.28
N ARG A 297 -7.13 -19.18 32.05
CA ARG A 297 -5.82 -19.85 31.95
C ARG A 297 -5.64 -20.62 30.64
N SER A 298 -6.72 -21.13 30.08
CA SER A 298 -6.75 -21.68 28.73
C SER A 298 -8.02 -21.22 28.03
N TRP A 299 -7.93 -21.01 26.71
CA TRP A 299 -9.10 -20.65 25.89
C TRP A 299 -10.05 -21.82 25.65
N ASP A 300 -10.02 -22.86 26.50
CA ASP A 300 -10.69 -24.14 26.22
C ASP A 300 -12.21 -24.09 26.24
N PHE A 301 -12.75 -23.03 26.84
CA PHE A 301 -14.16 -22.69 26.80
C PHE A 301 -14.66 -22.29 25.40
N LEU A 302 -13.80 -21.74 24.52
CA LEU A 302 -14.22 -21.28 23.19
C LEU A 302 -14.42 -22.45 22.19
N PRO A 303 -15.32 -22.34 21.20
CA PRO A 303 -15.47 -23.35 20.15
C PRO A 303 -14.16 -23.62 19.39
N ARG A 304 -13.94 -24.87 18.96
CA ARG A 304 -12.77 -25.29 18.16
C ARG A 304 -12.45 -24.38 16.94
N PRO A 305 -13.42 -23.88 16.15
CA PRO A 305 -13.12 -22.98 15.03
C PRO A 305 -12.61 -21.59 15.43
N MET A 306 -12.79 -21.16 16.69
CA MET A 306 -12.23 -19.90 17.21
C MET A 306 -10.85 -20.09 17.85
N ARG A 307 -10.48 -21.33 18.20
CA ARG A 307 -9.16 -21.68 18.75
C ARG A 307 -8.16 -22.15 17.70
N SER A 308 -8.63 -22.80 16.64
CA SER A 308 -7.78 -23.43 15.63
C SER A 308 -8.26 -23.12 14.21
N LEU A 309 -7.29 -22.86 13.33
CA LEU A 309 -7.50 -22.70 11.89
C LEU A 309 -7.65 -24.05 11.15
N ALA A 310 -7.41 -25.18 11.81
CA ALA A 310 -7.52 -26.52 11.21
C ALA A 310 -8.89 -26.87 10.60
N PRO A 311 -10.04 -26.59 11.25
CA PRO A 311 -11.36 -26.83 10.63
C PRO A 311 -11.58 -25.96 9.39
N TRP A 312 -11.12 -24.71 9.41
CA TRP A 312 -11.19 -23.81 8.25
C TRP A 312 -10.31 -24.29 7.11
N ASP A 313 -9.12 -24.80 7.41
CA ASP A 313 -8.23 -25.38 6.42
C ASP A 313 -8.85 -26.57 5.69
N ALA A 314 -9.56 -27.44 6.42
CA ALA A 314 -10.29 -28.56 5.81
C ALA A 314 -11.42 -28.08 4.88
N VAL A 315 -12.18 -27.07 5.30
CA VAL A 315 -13.27 -26.49 4.49
C VAL A 315 -12.72 -25.79 3.24
N VAL A 316 -11.70 -24.96 3.40
CA VAL A 316 -11.05 -24.23 2.30
C VAL A 316 -10.41 -25.21 1.32
N THR A 317 -9.68 -26.22 1.82
CA THR A 317 -9.09 -27.26 0.96
C THR A 317 -10.16 -28.08 0.24
N SER A 318 -11.31 -28.35 0.88
CA SER A 318 -12.44 -29.01 0.24
C SER A 318 -13.09 -28.14 -0.84
N ALA A 319 -13.22 -26.83 -0.60
CA ALA A 319 -13.80 -25.87 -1.54
C ALA A 319 -12.89 -25.62 -2.77
N PHE A 320 -11.58 -25.44 -2.56
CA PHE A 320 -10.60 -25.29 -3.64
C PHE A 320 -10.20 -26.64 -4.28
N GLY A 321 -10.47 -27.77 -3.61
CA GLY A 321 -10.26 -29.12 -4.12
C GLY A 321 -11.19 -29.52 -5.27
N PHE A 322 -12.20 -28.70 -5.59
CA PHE A 322 -13.04 -28.88 -6.78
C PHE A 322 -12.20 -28.80 -8.08
N CYS A 323 -11.12 -28.02 -8.10
CA CYS A 323 -10.20 -27.97 -9.24
C CYS A 323 -9.24 -29.18 -9.30
N GLY A 324 -8.93 -29.78 -8.14
CA GLY A 324 -8.10 -30.99 -8.05
C GLY A 324 -8.80 -32.27 -8.51
N LYS A 325 -10.13 -32.34 -8.43
CA LYS A 325 -10.91 -33.52 -8.86
C LYS A 325 -11.07 -33.65 -10.37
N HIS A 326 -10.84 -32.59 -11.15
CA HIS A 326 -10.84 -32.67 -12.63
C HIS A 326 -9.44 -32.70 -13.24
N CYS A 327 -8.38 -32.41 -12.48
CA CYS A 327 -6.99 -32.56 -12.92
C CYS A 327 -6.33 -33.91 -12.51
N CYS A 328 -7.03 -34.77 -11.76
CA CYS A 328 -6.47 -36.00 -11.17
C CYS A 328 -6.79 -37.29 -11.95
N CYS A 329 -6.78 -37.27 -13.29
CA CYS A 329 -6.96 -38.50 -14.06
C CYS A 329 -5.67 -39.26 -14.41
N CYS A 330 -4.45 -38.75 -14.14
CA CYS A 330 -3.23 -39.38 -14.69
C CYS A 330 -2.01 -39.64 -13.78
N CYS A 331 -2.01 -39.43 -12.46
CA CYS A 331 -0.76 -39.60 -11.69
C CYS A 331 -0.87 -40.46 -10.41
N LYS A 332 -0.40 -41.71 -10.51
CA LYS A 332 0.03 -42.57 -9.38
C LYS A 332 1.15 -41.94 -8.52
N CYS A 333 1.71 -40.79 -8.91
CA CYS A 333 2.82 -40.11 -8.21
C CYS A 333 2.42 -39.33 -6.94
N CYS A 334 1.16 -38.94 -6.74
CA CYS A 334 0.80 -38.03 -5.63
C CYS A 334 0.89 -38.68 -4.22
N LYS A 335 0.68 -39.99 -4.08
CA LYS A 335 0.88 -40.67 -2.78
C LYS A 335 2.36 -40.76 -2.36
N CYS A 336 3.28 -40.74 -3.32
CA CYS A 336 4.71 -40.85 -3.07
C CYS A 336 5.35 -39.48 -2.74
N CYS A 337 4.88 -38.39 -3.37
CA CYS A 337 5.38 -37.04 -3.08
C CYS A 337 4.97 -36.53 -1.69
N ARG A 338 3.74 -36.81 -1.23
CA ARG A 338 3.29 -36.36 0.09
C ARG A 338 4.10 -37.01 1.23
N LYS A 339 4.43 -38.29 1.11
CA LYS A 339 5.31 -38.99 2.08
C LYS A 339 6.73 -38.42 2.09
N LYS A 340 7.28 -38.08 0.91
CA LYS A 340 8.62 -37.45 0.80
C LYS A 340 8.65 -35.99 1.24
N GLU A 341 7.56 -35.23 1.09
CA GLU A 341 7.44 -33.87 1.61
C GLU A 341 7.30 -33.85 3.13
N ASP A 342 6.48 -34.73 3.71
CA ASP A 342 6.33 -34.84 5.17
C ASP A 342 7.66 -35.27 5.83
N GLU A 343 8.41 -36.21 5.23
CA GLU A 343 9.77 -36.57 5.67
C GLU A 343 10.79 -35.44 5.48
N LYS A 344 10.75 -34.70 4.35
CA LYS A 344 11.66 -33.56 4.13
C LYS A 344 11.37 -32.39 5.07
N VAL A 345 10.10 -32.12 5.40
CA VAL A 345 9.69 -31.08 6.35
C VAL A 345 10.10 -31.46 7.77
N MET A 346 9.94 -32.73 8.17
CA MET A 346 10.48 -33.21 9.45
C MET A 346 12.01 -33.12 9.52
N ASN A 347 12.72 -33.47 8.45
CA ASN A 347 14.19 -33.46 8.42
C ASN A 347 14.77 -32.03 8.29
N GLN A 348 14.08 -31.11 7.60
CA GLN A 348 14.40 -29.67 7.64
C GLN A 348 14.06 -29.03 8.98
N GLY A 349 12.97 -29.43 9.64
CA GLY A 349 12.68 -29.00 11.01
C GLY A 349 13.74 -29.45 12.02
N ARG A 350 14.28 -30.68 11.85
CA ARG A 350 15.35 -31.22 12.69
C ARG A 350 16.71 -30.55 12.40
N LYS A 351 17.08 -30.34 11.13
CA LYS A 351 18.28 -29.58 10.74
C LYS A 351 18.21 -28.09 11.07
N SER A 352 17.02 -27.49 11.04
CA SER A 352 16.81 -26.11 11.46
C SER A 352 16.90 -25.95 12.98
N LEU A 353 16.66 -27.01 13.76
CA LEU A 353 16.88 -26.99 15.22
C LEU A 353 18.36 -27.21 15.55
N GLU A 354 19.05 -28.13 14.86
CA GLU A 354 20.49 -28.38 15.08
C GLU A 354 21.40 -27.24 14.61
N MET A 355 20.99 -26.45 13.61
CA MET A 355 21.75 -25.28 13.13
C MET A 355 21.58 -24.05 14.05
N TYR A 356 20.74 -24.12 15.08
CA TYR A 356 20.52 -23.05 16.06
C TYR A 356 21.44 -23.13 17.29
N ASP A 357 22.39 -24.07 17.33
CA ASP A 357 23.43 -24.11 18.35
C ASP A 357 24.60 -23.19 17.94
N ASN A 358 24.40 -21.90 18.16
CA ASN A 358 25.49 -20.92 18.15
C ASN A 358 26.06 -20.84 19.58
N PRO A 359 27.36 -21.16 19.82
CA PRO A 359 27.95 -21.23 21.16
C PRO A 359 28.00 -19.90 21.94
N ALA A 360 27.48 -18.81 21.36
CA ALA A 360 27.33 -17.51 22.00
C ALA A 360 26.06 -17.36 22.87
N MET A 361 25.04 -18.21 22.70
CA MET A 361 23.80 -18.15 23.51
C MET A 361 23.83 -19.02 24.77
N ALA A 362 24.80 -19.91 24.92
CA ALA A 362 24.94 -20.76 26.11
C ALA A 362 25.50 -20.01 27.34
N ARG A 363 26.15 -18.86 27.15
CA ARG A 363 26.75 -18.08 28.26
C ARG A 363 25.75 -17.22 29.04
N ASP A 364 24.60 -16.89 28.46
CA ASP A 364 23.59 -16.07 29.12
C ASP A 364 22.61 -16.90 29.97
N GLU A 365 22.46 -18.20 29.71
CA GLU A 365 21.67 -19.09 30.59
C GLU A 365 22.45 -19.52 31.85
N ASP A 366 23.77 -19.73 31.75
CA ASP A 366 24.59 -20.14 32.90
C ASP A 366 24.79 -19.00 33.93
N SER A 367 24.75 -17.74 33.51
CA SER A 367 24.87 -16.58 34.40
C SER A 367 23.56 -16.26 35.14
N ALA A 368 22.41 -16.60 34.57
CA ALA A 368 21.10 -16.46 35.23
C ALA A 368 20.83 -17.58 36.25
N VAL A 369 21.38 -18.79 36.04
CA VAL A 369 21.21 -19.92 36.97
C VAL A 369 22.14 -19.79 38.20
N SER A 370 23.30 -19.14 38.07
CA SER A 370 24.23 -18.96 39.20
C SER A 370 23.81 -17.87 40.20
N ALA A 371 23.01 -16.88 39.78
CA ALA A 371 22.49 -15.83 40.68
C ALA A 371 21.25 -16.26 41.49
N ALA A 372 20.66 -17.42 41.18
CA ALA A 372 19.53 -18.00 41.93
C ALA A 372 19.96 -19.09 42.93
N ARG A 373 21.27 -19.33 43.07
CA ARG A 373 21.86 -20.19 44.10
C ARG A 373 23.06 -19.50 44.75
N LEU A 374 22.78 -18.44 45.53
CA LEU A 374 23.52 -18.04 46.72
C LEU A 374 22.63 -17.15 47.58
#